data_AF-A0A970RK47-F1
#
_entry.id   AF-A0A970RK47-F1
#
_cell.length_a   1.000
_cell.length_b   1.000
_cell.length_c   1.000
_cell.angle_alpha   90.00
_cell.angle_beta   90.00
_cell.angle_gamma   90.00
#
_symmetry.space_group_name_H-M   'P 1'
#
loop_
_entity.id
_entity.type
_entity.pdbx_description
1 polymer ?
#
loop_
_entity_poly.entity_id
_entity_poly.type
_entity_poly.pdbx_seq_one_letter_code
_entity_poly.pdbx_strand_id
1 'polypeptide(L)'
;MKRTRILRVSLVFLFSALFFFLSAVPPSSADYSTSGTVGGPHPYTYTVKCNPGDSFTVSVGSNYPTSVDILFMTPAGNEWAFNSVAGSDKRTSHELSHTAPSSPPKNNAAYHHYKVSILASTNKQTRFSLKITQRGNNKDLDREYVERAKKQLQALGKAISNERNRLGGEIKQRTDRIKGIDEQQSRRKTRLDAERAELKRMADAVRSEQNKAVRSSMVQTYKFRQADFNADVEAFNRVNANRRALYNEYKGIREQRDALDSLGNSINEAWQRKDVDRCVLIA
;
A
#
# COMPACT_ATOMS: atom_id res chain seq x y z
N MET A 1 15.77 -7.38 -26.05
CA MET A 1 14.94 -7.82 -24.89
C MET A 1 15.21 -6.91 -23.70
N LYS A 2 14.37 -5.91 -23.44
CA LYS A 2 14.45 -5.07 -22.23
C LYS A 2 13.45 -5.63 -21.22
N ARG A 3 13.94 -6.17 -20.09
CA ARG A 3 13.11 -6.61 -18.96
C ARG A 3 12.55 -5.38 -18.26
N THR A 4 11.31 -5.02 -18.55
CA THR A 4 10.56 -4.00 -17.81
C THR A 4 10.29 -4.54 -16.41
N ARG A 5 11.07 -4.09 -15.41
CA ARG A 5 10.79 -4.34 -14.01
C ARG A 5 9.48 -3.64 -13.67
N ILE A 6 8.40 -4.41 -13.56
CA ILE A 6 7.12 -3.94 -12.99
C ILE A 6 7.40 -3.66 -11.52
N LEU A 7 7.77 -2.40 -11.24
CA LEU A 7 7.96 -1.92 -9.88
C LEU A 7 6.63 -2.01 -9.15
N ARG A 8 6.72 -2.43 -7.88
CA ARG A 8 5.69 -2.46 -6.85
C ARG A 8 5.19 -1.04 -6.53
N VAL A 9 4.62 -0.36 -7.52
CA VAL A 9 4.11 1.03 -7.43
C VAL A 9 2.74 1.07 -6.74
N SER A 10 2.01 -0.05 -6.74
CA SER A 10 0.63 -0.12 -6.22
C SER A 10 0.51 0.04 -4.70
N LEU A 11 1.55 -0.29 -3.92
CA LEU A 11 1.52 -0.12 -2.46
C LEU A 11 1.88 1.32 -2.03
N VAL A 12 2.73 1.99 -2.82
CA VAL A 12 3.15 3.38 -2.57
C VAL A 12 1.99 4.34 -2.89
N PHE A 13 1.22 4.07 -3.95
CA PHE A 13 0.03 4.84 -4.27
C PHE A 13 -1.10 4.69 -3.25
N LEU A 14 -1.14 3.59 -2.49
CA LEU A 14 -2.16 3.39 -1.45
C LEU A 14 -1.94 4.31 -0.25
N PHE A 15 -0.68 4.52 0.15
CA PHE A 15 -0.34 5.54 1.13
C PHE A 15 -0.58 6.94 0.56
N SER A 16 -0.19 7.23 -0.67
CA SER A 16 -0.39 8.55 -1.29
C SER A 16 -1.87 8.94 -1.46
N ALA A 17 -2.73 7.99 -1.85
CA ALA A 17 -4.16 8.24 -2.08
C ALA A 17 -4.96 8.30 -0.78
N LEU A 18 -4.60 7.54 0.26
CA LEU A 18 -5.15 7.77 1.60
C LEU A 18 -4.72 9.15 2.14
N PHE A 19 -3.48 9.57 1.89
CA PHE A 19 -3.03 10.92 2.27
C PHE A 19 -3.83 12.05 1.60
N PHE A 20 -4.43 11.82 0.42
CA PHE A 20 -5.24 12.83 -0.28
C PHE A 20 -6.73 12.83 0.09
N PHE A 21 -7.29 11.72 0.62
CA PHE A 21 -8.66 11.71 1.15
C PHE A 21 -8.73 12.00 2.66
N LEU A 22 -7.61 11.90 3.38
CA LEU A 22 -7.49 12.35 4.77
C LEU A 22 -7.28 13.87 4.94
N SER A 23 -7.23 14.66 3.85
CA SER A 23 -7.13 16.12 3.95
C SER A 23 -8.46 16.84 4.21
N ALA A 24 -9.59 16.12 4.32
CA ALA A 24 -10.91 16.70 4.55
C ALA A 24 -11.48 16.45 5.97
N VAL A 25 -10.74 15.75 6.83
CA VAL A 25 -10.96 15.78 8.27
C VAL A 25 -9.69 16.39 8.85
N PRO A 26 -9.76 17.53 9.56
CA PRO A 26 -8.55 18.11 10.14
C PRO A 26 -7.85 17.00 10.93
N PRO A 27 -6.54 16.80 10.70
CA PRO A 27 -5.80 15.82 11.48
C PRO A 27 -6.08 16.13 12.95
N SER A 28 -6.12 15.08 13.78
CA SER A 28 -5.78 15.23 15.19
C SER A 28 -4.74 16.36 15.27
N SER A 29 -5.09 17.46 15.92
CA SER A 29 -4.14 18.52 16.20
C SER A 29 -3.14 17.88 17.14
N ALA A 30 -2.19 17.15 16.56
CA ALA A 30 -1.05 16.63 17.26
C ALA A 30 -0.45 17.85 17.94
N ASP A 31 -0.18 17.75 19.25
CA ASP A 31 0.47 18.83 19.98
C ASP A 31 1.79 19.20 19.29
N TYR A 32 2.36 18.24 18.56
CA TYR A 32 3.42 18.49 17.61
C TYR A 32 3.30 17.61 16.35
N SER A 33 3.44 18.23 15.18
CA SER A 33 3.54 17.54 13.89
C SER A 33 4.64 18.18 13.06
N THR A 34 5.46 17.34 12.41
CA THR A 34 6.52 17.80 11.52
C THR A 34 6.79 16.80 10.41
N SER A 35 7.46 17.25 9.36
CA SER A 35 8.00 16.39 8.32
C SER A 35 9.44 16.79 8.02
N GLY A 36 10.26 15.82 7.62
CA GLY A 36 11.68 16.07 7.42
C GLY A 36 12.38 14.94 6.68
N THR A 37 13.71 15.00 6.68
CA THR A 37 14.57 13.98 6.09
C THR A 37 15.63 13.54 7.08
N VAL A 38 15.92 12.24 7.12
CA VAL A 38 17.04 11.64 7.86
C VAL A 38 17.93 10.86 6.88
N GLY A 39 19.23 10.82 7.11
CA GLY A 39 20.17 10.08 6.25
C GLY A 39 21.53 9.92 6.92
N GLY A 40 22.17 8.77 6.71
CA GLY A 40 23.44 8.44 7.38
C GLY A 40 23.27 8.18 8.88
N PRO A 41 24.34 8.33 9.70
CA PRO A 41 24.33 7.99 11.13
C PRO A 41 23.65 9.06 12.02
N HIS A 42 23.08 10.11 11.43
CA HIS A 42 22.53 11.24 12.16
C HIS A 42 21.01 11.11 12.31
N PRO A 43 20.50 10.78 13.52
CA PRO A 43 19.06 10.71 13.74
C PRO A 43 18.44 12.11 13.77
N TYR A 44 17.19 12.21 13.36
CA TYR A 44 16.35 13.34 13.74
C TYR A 44 15.91 13.14 15.20
N THR A 45 16.02 14.18 16.02
CA THR A 45 15.60 14.11 17.43
C THR A 45 14.63 15.23 17.77
N TYR A 46 13.54 14.89 18.47
CA TYR A 46 12.61 15.86 19.05
C TYR A 46 12.42 15.61 20.54
N THR A 47 12.37 16.69 21.34
CA THR A 47 12.20 16.57 22.80
C THR A 47 10.74 16.74 23.18
N VAL A 48 10.21 15.75 23.89
CA VAL A 48 8.87 15.72 24.45
C VAL A 48 8.97 16.01 25.95
N LYS A 49 8.33 17.07 26.41
CA LYS A 49 8.24 17.42 27.84
C LYS A 49 6.95 16.89 28.41
N CYS A 50 7.00 16.08 29.46
CA CYS A 50 5.81 15.48 30.08
C CYS A 50 5.74 15.82 31.57
N ASN A 51 4.55 16.15 32.07
CA ASN A 51 4.34 16.20 33.51
C ASN A 51 4.40 14.77 34.09
N PRO A 52 4.64 14.62 35.40
CA PRO A 52 4.55 13.32 36.05
C PRO A 52 3.18 12.67 35.83
N GLY A 53 3.17 11.45 35.30
CA GLY A 53 1.97 10.68 34.99
C GLY A 53 1.33 10.95 33.63
N ASP A 54 1.84 11.92 32.85
CA ASP A 54 1.36 12.15 31.48
C ASP A 54 1.75 10.98 30.58
N SER A 55 0.92 10.68 29.59
CA SER A 55 1.26 9.74 28.52
C SER A 55 1.36 10.45 27.19
N PHE A 56 2.08 9.87 26.23
CA PHE A 56 2.11 10.39 24.88
C PHE A 56 2.29 9.26 23.88
N THR A 57 1.85 9.53 22.66
CA THR A 57 1.99 8.63 21.52
C THR A 57 2.82 9.28 20.42
N VAL A 58 3.57 8.45 19.71
CA VAL A 58 4.48 8.83 18.63
C VAL A 58 4.13 8.00 17.41
N SER A 59 3.74 8.67 16.33
CA SER A 59 3.49 8.07 15.02
C SER A 59 4.51 8.60 14.02
N VAL A 60 5.24 7.70 13.36
CA VAL A 60 6.23 8.02 12.34
C VAL A 60 5.97 7.20 11.08
N GLY A 61 5.72 7.90 9.98
CA GLY A 61 5.69 7.33 8.64
C GLY A 61 6.94 7.71 7.86
N SER A 62 7.51 6.78 7.08
CA SER A 62 8.72 7.03 6.29
C SER A 62 8.67 6.37 4.92
N ASN A 63 9.41 6.90 3.94
CA ASN A 63 9.45 6.34 2.59
C ASN A 63 10.48 5.20 2.40
N TYR A 64 11.35 4.97 3.39
CA TYR A 64 12.38 3.93 3.43
C TYR A 64 12.54 3.41 4.86
N PRO A 65 13.15 2.21 5.05
CA PRO A 65 13.43 1.65 6.37
C PRO A 65 14.03 2.63 7.38
N THR A 66 13.36 2.78 8.52
CA THR A 66 13.79 3.59 9.67
C THR A 66 13.75 2.76 10.96
N SER A 67 14.48 3.18 11.98
CA SER A 67 14.23 2.79 13.36
C SER A 67 13.77 4.02 14.14
N VAL A 68 12.84 3.81 15.07
CA VAL A 68 12.29 4.88 15.91
C VAL A 68 12.36 4.46 17.35
N ASP A 69 12.92 5.34 18.18
CA ASP A 69 13.09 5.13 19.62
C ASP A 69 12.55 6.32 20.41
N ILE A 70 11.90 6.03 21.53
CA ILE A 70 11.67 6.98 22.62
C ILE A 70 12.80 6.75 23.61
N LEU A 71 13.62 7.77 23.81
CA LEU A 71 14.77 7.75 24.69
C LEU A 71 14.47 8.55 25.95
N PHE A 72 14.91 8.06 27.09
CA PHE A 72 14.86 8.76 28.37
C PHE A 72 16.26 8.84 28.97
N MET A 73 16.60 9.98 29.56
CA MET A 73 17.90 10.16 30.19
C MET A 73 17.88 9.55 31.59
N THR A 74 18.64 8.47 31.79
CA THR A 74 18.78 7.83 33.10
C THR A 74 20.25 7.76 33.51
N PRO A 75 20.53 7.65 34.83
CA PRO A 75 21.89 7.37 35.28
C PRO A 75 22.41 6.07 34.66
N ALA A 76 23.64 6.09 34.17
CA ALA A 76 24.39 4.98 33.63
C ALA A 76 25.76 4.94 34.35
N GLY A 77 25.80 4.30 35.51
CA GLY A 77 26.95 4.40 36.42
C GLY A 77 27.09 5.81 36.98
N ASN A 78 28.26 6.42 36.76
CA ASN A 78 28.58 7.79 37.20
C ASN A 78 28.18 8.87 36.17
N GLU A 79 27.65 8.48 35.01
CA GLU A 79 27.27 9.38 33.92
C GLU A 79 25.76 9.31 33.61
N TRP A 80 25.28 10.21 32.77
CA TRP A 80 23.89 10.20 32.29
C TRP A 80 23.87 9.74 30.84
N ALA A 81 23.04 8.74 30.53
CA ALA A 81 22.89 8.22 29.17
C ALA A 81 21.42 8.22 28.74
N PHE A 82 21.20 8.37 27.44
CA PHE A 82 19.89 8.16 26.82
C PHE A 82 19.67 6.66 26.63
N ASN A 83 18.67 6.11 27.31
CA ASN A 83 18.27 4.72 27.19
C ASN A 83 16.92 4.63 26.46
N SER A 84 16.77 3.67 25.55
CA SER A 84 15.49 3.43 24.88
C SER A 84 14.49 2.86 25.86
N VAL A 85 13.36 3.55 26.01
CA VAL A 85 12.21 3.13 26.84
C VAL A 85 11.09 2.52 25.99
N ALA A 86 11.08 2.82 24.69
CA ALA A 86 10.23 2.17 23.70
C ALA A 86 10.89 2.28 22.33
N GLY A 87 10.91 1.21 21.55
CA GLY A 87 11.56 1.17 20.23
C GLY A 87 10.74 0.39 19.22
N SER A 88 10.93 0.70 17.93
CA SER A 88 10.29 -0.01 16.82
C SER A 88 11.21 -0.10 15.61
N ASP A 89 11.45 -1.33 15.17
CA ASP A 89 12.21 -1.69 13.97
C ASP A 89 11.31 -2.05 12.77
N LYS A 90 10.05 -1.60 12.79
CA LYS A 90 9.15 -1.72 11.63
C LYS A 90 9.78 -1.01 10.42
N ARG A 91 9.44 -1.42 9.19
CA ARG A 91 10.10 -0.80 8.01
C ARG A 91 9.73 0.67 7.83
N THR A 92 8.46 1.02 7.72
CA THR A 92 8.07 2.37 7.24
C THR A 92 6.94 3.02 8.01
N SER A 93 6.41 2.34 9.02
CA SER A 93 5.33 2.85 9.87
C SER A 93 5.59 2.40 11.29
N HIS A 94 5.76 3.37 12.19
CA HIS A 94 6.09 3.16 13.59
C HIS A 94 5.04 3.82 14.46
N GLU A 95 4.60 3.10 15.47
CA GLU A 95 3.65 3.55 16.47
C GLU A 95 4.22 3.16 17.82
N LEU A 96 4.51 4.15 18.66
CA LEU A 96 5.02 3.97 20.01
C LEU A 96 4.14 4.75 20.99
N SER A 97 4.01 4.23 22.20
CA SER A 97 3.37 4.93 23.30
C SER A 97 4.24 4.84 24.55
N HIS A 98 4.24 5.88 25.36
CA HIS A 98 4.97 5.91 26.62
C HIS A 98 4.22 6.70 27.67
N THR A 99 4.31 6.25 28.92
CA THR A 99 3.74 6.94 30.08
C THR A 99 4.85 7.36 31.03
N ALA A 100 4.90 8.65 31.33
CA ALA A 100 5.85 9.22 32.26
C ALA A 100 5.57 8.72 33.69
N PRO A 101 6.61 8.47 34.51
CA PRO A 101 6.43 8.15 35.92
C PRO A 101 5.59 9.21 36.63
N SER A 102 4.70 8.78 37.54
CA SER A 102 3.87 9.71 38.33
C SER A 102 4.68 10.51 39.36
N SER A 103 5.90 10.09 39.67
CA SER A 103 6.82 10.84 40.54
C SER A 103 7.54 11.94 39.76
N PRO A 104 7.90 13.07 40.41
CA PRO A 104 8.76 14.08 39.82
C PRO A 104 10.10 13.50 39.33
N PRO A 105 10.74 14.10 38.31
CA PRO A 105 12.08 13.73 37.87
C PRO A 105 13.09 13.78 39.01
N LYS A 106 13.95 12.76 39.13
CA LYS A 106 14.98 12.67 40.18
C LYS A 106 16.05 13.77 40.11
N ASN A 107 16.14 14.47 38.98
CA ASN A 107 17.10 15.55 38.74
C ASN A 107 16.53 16.95 39.04
N ASN A 108 15.44 17.06 39.81
CA ASN A 108 14.75 18.31 40.17
C ASN A 108 14.22 19.12 38.97
N ALA A 109 14.12 18.51 37.78
CA ALA A 109 13.46 19.14 36.64
C ALA A 109 11.95 19.22 36.87
N ALA A 110 11.30 20.26 36.34
CA ALA A 110 9.84 20.40 36.40
C ALA A 110 9.10 19.35 35.55
N TYR A 111 9.75 18.80 34.53
CA TYR A 111 9.16 17.86 33.57
C TYR A 111 10.09 16.67 33.31
N HIS A 112 9.52 15.52 32.98
CA HIS A 112 10.25 14.42 32.36
C HIS A 112 10.57 14.81 30.91
N HIS A 113 11.83 14.67 30.52
CA HIS A 113 12.28 14.96 29.16
C HIS A 113 12.57 13.67 28.40
N TYR A 114 11.74 13.38 27.40
CA TYR A 114 11.93 12.27 26.47
C TYR A 114 12.46 12.78 25.15
N LYS A 115 13.31 12.00 24.48
CA LYS A 115 13.74 12.27 23.10
C LYS A 115 13.16 11.23 22.16
N VAL A 116 12.37 11.65 21.19
CA VAL A 116 12.01 10.82 20.05
C VAL A 116 13.16 10.88 19.06
N SER A 117 13.75 9.73 18.74
CA SER A 117 14.84 9.56 17.79
C SER A 117 14.34 8.80 16.57
N ILE A 118 14.56 9.35 15.38
CA ILE A 118 14.24 8.71 14.09
C ILE A 118 15.54 8.56 13.33
N LEU A 119 15.94 7.31 13.06
CA LEU A 119 17.18 6.99 12.36
C LEU A 119 16.89 6.27 11.05
N ALA A 120 17.60 6.65 9.98
CA ALA A 120 17.54 5.90 8.73
C ALA A 120 18.27 4.56 8.89
N SER A 121 17.59 3.45 8.64
CA SER A 121 18.22 2.11 8.64
C SER A 121 18.96 1.81 7.33
N THR A 122 19.08 2.80 6.44
CA THR A 122 19.73 2.68 5.14
C THR A 122 20.58 3.90 4.85
N ASN A 123 21.56 3.77 3.96
CA ASN A 123 22.38 4.89 3.49
C ASN A 123 21.62 5.86 2.57
N LYS A 124 20.32 5.65 2.35
CA LYS A 124 19.48 6.54 1.53
C LYS A 124 18.91 7.64 2.41
N GLN A 125 18.78 8.83 1.83
CA GLN A 125 18.00 9.90 2.45
C GLN A 125 16.53 9.48 2.49
N THR A 126 16.01 9.39 3.71
CA THR A 126 14.65 8.94 4.03
C THR A 126 13.82 10.13 4.46
N ARG A 127 12.70 10.37 3.78
CA ARG A 127 11.69 11.34 4.20
C ARG A 127 10.80 10.72 5.26
N PHE A 128 10.45 11.49 6.29
CA PHE A 128 9.55 11.07 7.35
C PHE A 128 8.47 12.12 7.64
N SER A 129 7.35 11.67 8.20
CA SER A 129 6.39 12.51 8.93
C SER A 129 6.28 12.02 10.36
N LEU A 130 6.39 12.92 11.33
CA LEU A 130 6.28 12.66 12.75
C LEU A 130 5.03 13.35 13.30
N LYS A 131 4.24 12.63 14.08
CA LYS A 131 3.14 13.17 14.88
C LYS A 131 3.29 12.72 16.32
N ILE A 132 3.14 13.66 17.25
CA ILE A 132 3.18 13.40 18.69
C ILE A 132 1.90 13.95 19.31
N THR A 133 1.24 13.10 20.08
CA THR A 133 0.03 13.45 20.83
C THR A 133 0.31 13.21 22.31
N GLN A 134 0.29 14.26 23.12
CA GLN A 134 0.41 14.19 24.56
C GLN A 134 -0.96 14.11 25.22
N ARG A 135 -1.00 13.41 26.35
CA ARG A 135 -2.19 13.21 27.17
C ARG A 135 -1.81 13.51 28.61
N GLY A 136 -2.41 14.56 29.15
CA GLY A 136 -2.26 14.90 30.56
C GLY A 136 -2.83 13.81 31.47
N ASN A 137 -2.43 13.76 32.74
CA ASN A 137 -3.05 12.90 33.78
C ASN A 137 -4.46 13.40 34.22
N ASN A 138 -5.19 14.14 33.36
CA ASN A 138 -6.47 14.75 33.69
C ASN A 138 -7.64 14.03 33.00
N LYS A 139 -8.59 13.53 33.80
CA LYS A 139 -9.78 12.80 33.34
C LYS A 139 -10.67 13.61 32.39
N ASP A 140 -10.70 14.94 32.51
CA ASP A 140 -11.51 15.80 31.65
C ASP A 140 -10.92 15.97 30.24
N LEU A 141 -9.59 16.06 30.14
CA LEU A 141 -8.88 16.04 28.86
C LEU A 141 -9.04 14.70 28.14
N ASP A 142 -9.10 13.61 28.91
CA ASP A 142 -9.29 12.25 28.41
C ASP A 142 -10.68 12.08 27.77
N ARG A 143 -11.73 12.71 28.34
CA ARG A 143 -13.10 12.67 27.79
C ARG A 143 -13.21 13.43 26.46
N GLU A 144 -12.67 14.64 26.36
CA GLU A 144 -12.70 15.44 25.13
C GLU A 144 -11.87 14.77 24.02
N TYR A 145 -10.71 14.21 24.38
CA TYR A 145 -9.90 13.39 23.48
C TYR A 145 -10.68 12.18 22.96
N VAL A 146 -11.27 11.38 23.86
CA VAL A 146 -12.06 10.19 23.46
C VAL A 146 -13.17 10.59 22.51
N GLU A 147 -13.96 11.63 22.80
CA GLU A 147 -15.05 12.06 21.91
C GLU A 147 -14.56 12.53 20.54
N ARG A 148 -13.42 13.23 20.47
CA ARG A 148 -12.79 13.59 19.18
C ARG A 148 -12.32 12.35 18.42
N ALA A 149 -11.66 11.41 19.11
CA ALA A 149 -11.22 10.15 18.54
C ALA A 149 -12.40 9.34 18.00
N LYS A 150 -13.53 9.27 18.72
CA LYS A 150 -14.76 8.60 18.22
C LYS A 150 -15.24 9.20 16.91
N LYS A 151 -15.32 10.54 16.82
CA LYS A 151 -15.77 11.24 15.60
C LYS A 151 -14.85 10.95 14.42
N GLN A 152 -13.53 10.96 14.65
CA GLN A 152 -12.54 10.65 13.61
C GLN A 152 -12.64 9.19 13.14
N LEU A 153 -12.76 8.25 14.07
CA LEU A 153 -12.91 6.83 13.75
C LEU A 153 -14.21 6.53 13.02
N GLN A 154 -15.30 7.24 13.34
CA GLN A 154 -16.56 7.17 12.57
C GLN A 154 -16.40 7.68 11.15
N ALA A 155 -15.72 8.82 10.96
CA ALA A 155 -15.44 9.37 9.64
C ALA A 155 -14.55 8.44 8.82
N LEU A 156 -13.50 7.89 9.42
CA LEU A 156 -12.60 6.91 8.80
C LEU A 156 -13.35 5.62 8.44
N GLY A 157 -14.18 5.09 9.34
CA GLY A 157 -15.01 3.92 9.08
C GLY A 157 -15.96 4.12 7.88
N LYS A 158 -16.55 5.31 7.76
CA LYS A 158 -17.36 5.68 6.59
C LYS A 158 -16.52 5.75 5.31
N ALA A 159 -15.33 6.33 5.37
CA ALA A 159 -14.41 6.40 4.23
C ALA A 159 -13.96 4.98 3.77
N ILE A 160 -13.58 4.12 4.71
CA ILE A 160 -13.23 2.71 4.45
C ILE A 160 -14.39 1.98 3.78
N SER A 161 -15.62 2.13 4.30
CA SER A 161 -16.81 1.49 3.72
C SER A 161 -17.08 1.96 2.29
N ASN A 162 -17.03 3.27 2.05
CA ASN A 162 -17.22 3.85 0.71
C ASN A 162 -16.17 3.34 -0.29
N GLU A 163 -14.91 3.34 0.12
CA GLU A 163 -13.81 2.88 -0.72
C GLU A 163 -13.90 1.37 -1.01
N ARG A 164 -14.27 0.57 -0.01
CA ARG A 164 -14.55 -0.87 -0.18
C ARG A 164 -15.66 -1.11 -1.19
N ASN A 165 -16.72 -0.31 -1.16
CA ASN A 165 -17.82 -0.42 -2.12
C ASN A 165 -17.37 -0.03 -3.53
N ARG A 166 -16.59 1.05 -3.67
CA ARG A 166 -15.98 1.47 -4.95
C ARG A 166 -15.12 0.37 -5.54
N LEU A 167 -14.14 -0.14 -4.78
CA LEU A 167 -13.26 -1.23 -5.20
C LEU A 167 -14.05 -2.51 -5.53
N GLY A 168 -15.08 -2.82 -4.73
CA GLY A 168 -16.00 -3.94 -5.00
C GLY A 168 -16.69 -3.83 -6.37
N GLY A 169 -17.16 -2.63 -6.72
CA GLY A 169 -17.74 -2.34 -8.05
C GLY A 169 -16.73 -2.53 -9.18
N GLU A 170 -15.52 -2.01 -9.04
CA GLU A 170 -14.46 -2.15 -10.05
C GLU A 170 -14.01 -3.60 -10.24
N ILE A 171 -13.88 -4.36 -9.15
CA ILE A 171 -13.57 -5.80 -9.17
C ILE A 171 -14.64 -6.54 -9.98
N LYS A 172 -15.92 -6.27 -9.73
CA LYS A 172 -17.02 -6.91 -10.45
C LYS A 172 -16.97 -6.60 -11.94
N GLN A 173 -16.89 -5.31 -12.29
CA GLN A 173 -16.84 -4.87 -13.69
C GLN A 173 -15.67 -5.50 -14.46
N ARG A 174 -14.48 -5.55 -13.83
CA ARG A 174 -13.28 -6.15 -14.44
C ARG A 174 -13.42 -7.66 -14.57
N THR A 175 -14.01 -8.32 -13.58
CA THR A 175 -14.28 -9.77 -13.63
C THR A 175 -15.18 -10.11 -14.81
N ASP A 176 -16.28 -9.37 -14.97
CA ASP A 176 -17.24 -9.58 -16.08
C ASP A 176 -16.57 -9.34 -17.43
N ARG A 177 -15.75 -8.29 -17.55
CA ARG A 177 -14.98 -7.99 -18.77
C ARG A 177 -13.97 -9.08 -19.11
N ILE A 178 -13.22 -9.57 -18.11
CA ILE A 178 -12.25 -10.65 -18.29
C ILE A 178 -12.96 -11.92 -18.76
N LYS A 179 -14.06 -12.29 -18.12
CA LYS A 179 -14.86 -13.46 -18.49
C LYS A 179 -15.35 -13.36 -19.94
N GLY A 180 -15.88 -12.21 -20.35
CA GLY A 180 -16.31 -11.99 -21.73
C GLY A 180 -15.15 -12.11 -22.75
N ILE A 181 -13.97 -11.61 -22.41
CA ILE A 181 -12.77 -11.77 -23.25
C ILE A 181 -12.37 -13.24 -23.33
N ASP A 182 -12.38 -13.98 -22.22
CA ASP A 182 -12.00 -15.40 -22.19
C ASP A 182 -12.91 -16.26 -23.06
N GLU A 183 -14.22 -16.03 -23.00
CA GLU A 183 -15.20 -16.73 -23.84
C GLU A 183 -14.96 -16.43 -25.34
N GLN A 184 -14.74 -15.16 -25.68
CA GLN A 184 -14.43 -14.76 -27.06
C GLN A 184 -13.11 -15.35 -27.56
N GLN A 185 -12.06 -15.32 -26.73
CA GLN A 185 -10.75 -15.87 -27.07
C GLN A 185 -10.80 -17.39 -27.21
N SER A 186 -11.55 -18.10 -26.38
CA SER A 186 -11.76 -19.53 -26.51
C SER A 186 -12.36 -19.88 -27.88
N ARG A 187 -13.44 -19.19 -28.28
CA ARG A 187 -14.07 -19.38 -29.61
C ARG A 187 -13.13 -19.04 -30.76
N ARG A 188 -12.40 -17.92 -30.67
CA ARG A 188 -11.43 -17.52 -31.71
C ARG A 188 -10.29 -18.54 -31.83
N LYS A 189 -9.80 -19.07 -30.70
CA LYS A 189 -8.77 -20.11 -30.71
C LYS A 189 -9.24 -21.34 -31.48
N THR A 190 -10.45 -21.83 -31.22
CA THR A 190 -11.00 -22.98 -31.95
C THR A 190 -11.08 -22.72 -33.46
N ARG A 191 -11.49 -21.52 -33.87
CA ARG A 191 -11.52 -21.13 -35.30
C ARG A 191 -10.13 -21.07 -35.92
N LEU A 192 -9.16 -20.50 -35.23
CA LEU A 192 -7.77 -20.45 -35.67
C LEU A 192 -7.16 -21.85 -35.79
N ASP A 193 -7.44 -22.74 -34.85
CA ASP A 193 -6.96 -24.12 -34.89
C ASP A 193 -7.57 -24.87 -36.10
N ALA A 194 -8.84 -24.62 -36.43
CA ALA A 194 -9.50 -25.17 -37.62
C ALA A 194 -8.93 -24.61 -38.93
N GLU A 195 -8.75 -23.29 -39.04
CA GLU A 195 -8.17 -22.67 -40.25
C GLU A 195 -6.72 -23.10 -40.47
N ARG A 196 -5.95 -23.27 -39.39
CA ARG A 196 -4.60 -23.85 -39.46
C ARG A 196 -4.62 -25.26 -40.05
N ALA A 197 -5.59 -26.09 -39.66
CA ALA A 197 -5.73 -27.43 -40.21
C ALA A 197 -6.12 -27.40 -41.71
N GLU A 198 -6.98 -26.46 -42.10
CA GLU A 198 -7.39 -26.29 -43.50
C GLU A 198 -6.24 -25.79 -44.38
N LEU A 199 -5.47 -24.79 -43.92
CA LEU A 199 -4.25 -24.34 -44.60
C LEU A 199 -3.25 -25.48 -44.79
N LYS A 200 -3.15 -26.41 -43.84
CA LYS A 200 -2.31 -27.61 -43.99
C LYS A 200 -2.82 -28.51 -45.11
N ARG A 201 -4.13 -28.78 -45.16
CA ARG A 201 -4.75 -29.56 -46.26
C ARG A 201 -4.54 -28.90 -47.62
N MET A 202 -4.72 -27.58 -47.71
CA MET A 202 -4.49 -26.83 -48.94
C MET A 202 -3.02 -26.91 -49.39
N ALA A 203 -2.07 -26.80 -48.46
CA ALA A 203 -0.65 -26.93 -48.77
C ALA A 203 -0.30 -28.32 -49.29
N ASP A 204 -0.90 -29.37 -48.71
CA ASP A 204 -0.72 -30.75 -49.17
C ASP A 204 -1.33 -30.95 -50.57
N ALA A 205 -2.53 -30.42 -50.82
CA ALA A 205 -3.20 -30.47 -52.13
C ALA A 205 -2.41 -29.72 -53.22
N VAL A 206 -1.85 -28.55 -52.91
CA VAL A 206 -0.95 -27.80 -53.80
C VAL A 206 0.27 -28.63 -54.17
N ARG A 207 0.81 -29.41 -53.22
CA ARG A 207 1.99 -30.25 -53.44
C ARG A 207 1.69 -31.45 -54.33
N SER A 208 0.49 -32.03 -54.22
CA SER A 208 0.08 -33.22 -55.00
C SER A 208 -0.47 -32.91 -56.39
N GLU A 209 -0.93 -31.68 -56.66
CA GLU A 209 -1.50 -31.29 -57.96
C GLU A 209 -0.44 -31.28 -59.06
N GLN A 210 -0.60 -32.04 -60.14
CA GLN A 210 0.38 -32.13 -61.23
C GLN A 210 0.16 -31.08 -62.34
N ASN A 211 -1.07 -30.59 -62.51
CA ASN A 211 -1.40 -29.58 -63.51
C ASN A 211 -0.89 -28.19 -63.06
N LYS A 212 0.04 -27.61 -63.83
CA LYS A 212 0.68 -26.33 -63.49
C LYS A 212 -0.32 -25.16 -63.37
N ALA A 213 -1.31 -25.08 -64.25
CA ALA A 213 -2.29 -23.99 -64.23
C ALA A 213 -3.19 -24.08 -62.98
N VAL A 214 -3.66 -25.29 -62.67
CA VAL A 214 -4.46 -25.57 -61.47
C VAL A 214 -3.64 -25.29 -60.21
N ARG A 215 -2.40 -25.80 -60.15
CA ARG A 215 -1.47 -25.58 -59.03
C ARG A 215 -1.23 -24.08 -58.78
N SER A 216 -1.02 -23.29 -59.84
CA SER A 216 -0.79 -21.84 -59.72
C SER A 216 -1.99 -21.13 -59.09
N SER A 217 -3.21 -21.47 -59.51
CA SER A 217 -4.45 -20.93 -58.93
C SER A 217 -4.58 -21.32 -57.44
N MET A 218 -4.33 -22.59 -57.10
CA MET A 218 -4.36 -23.07 -55.72
C MET A 218 -3.34 -22.35 -54.82
N VAL A 219 -2.12 -22.10 -55.33
CA VAL A 219 -1.08 -21.35 -54.60
C VAL A 219 -1.54 -19.92 -54.29
N GLN A 220 -2.22 -19.26 -55.24
CA GLN A 220 -2.72 -17.90 -55.03
C GLN A 220 -3.79 -17.87 -53.93
N THR A 221 -4.76 -18.79 -53.99
CA THR A 221 -5.80 -18.94 -52.95
C THR A 221 -5.20 -19.27 -51.58
N TYR A 222 -4.20 -20.17 -51.54
CA TYR A 222 -3.48 -20.51 -50.32
C TYR A 222 -2.79 -19.28 -49.71
N LYS A 223 -2.05 -18.51 -50.51
CA LYS A 223 -1.34 -17.31 -50.03
C LYS A 223 -2.30 -16.26 -49.48
N PHE A 224 -3.46 -16.07 -50.11
CA PHE A 224 -4.49 -15.15 -49.63
C PHE A 224 -5.02 -15.57 -48.26
N ARG A 225 -5.47 -16.84 -48.13
CA ARG A 225 -5.94 -17.38 -46.84
C ARG A 225 -4.85 -17.39 -45.76
N GLN A 226 -3.60 -17.66 -46.13
CA GLN A 226 -2.48 -17.62 -45.20
C GLN A 226 -2.24 -16.22 -44.65
N ALA A 227 -2.37 -15.18 -45.48
CA ALA A 227 -2.28 -13.80 -45.04
C ALA A 227 -3.41 -13.43 -44.06
N ASP A 228 -4.65 -13.81 -44.38
CA ASP A 228 -5.81 -13.60 -43.51
C ASP A 228 -5.64 -14.31 -42.15
N PHE A 229 -5.22 -15.59 -42.17
CA PHE A 229 -4.93 -16.35 -40.97
C PHE A 229 -3.87 -15.67 -40.09
N ASN A 230 -2.78 -15.19 -40.70
CA ASN A 230 -1.72 -14.49 -39.95
C ASN A 230 -2.25 -13.20 -39.30
N ALA A 231 -3.07 -12.42 -40.02
CA ALA A 231 -3.70 -11.22 -39.48
C ALA A 231 -4.62 -11.53 -38.29
N ASP A 232 -5.39 -12.63 -38.36
CA ASP A 232 -6.25 -13.09 -37.27
C ASP A 232 -5.44 -13.56 -36.05
N VAL A 233 -4.32 -14.25 -36.26
CA VAL A 233 -3.39 -14.64 -35.19
C VAL A 233 -2.80 -13.41 -34.48
N GLU A 234 -2.42 -12.37 -35.24
CA GLU A 234 -1.94 -11.12 -34.67
C GLU A 234 -3.03 -10.40 -33.86
N ALA A 235 -4.27 -10.36 -34.37
CA ALA A 235 -5.41 -9.80 -33.64
C ALA A 235 -5.69 -10.60 -32.34
N PHE A 236 -5.63 -11.93 -32.39
CA PHE A 236 -5.75 -12.81 -31.23
C PHE A 236 -4.67 -12.53 -30.18
N ASN A 237 -3.41 -12.44 -30.60
CA ASN A 237 -2.29 -12.15 -29.71
C ASN A 237 -2.38 -10.76 -29.05
N ARG A 238 -2.83 -9.75 -29.79
CA ARG A 238 -3.08 -8.40 -29.25
C ARG A 238 -4.13 -8.42 -28.15
N VAL A 239 -5.26 -9.11 -28.37
CA VAL A 239 -6.30 -9.22 -27.34
C VAL A 239 -5.79 -9.99 -26.11
N ASN A 240 -4.99 -11.05 -26.29
CA ASN A 240 -4.38 -11.76 -25.16
C ASN A 240 -3.40 -10.90 -24.36
N ALA A 241 -2.64 -10.02 -25.01
CA ALA A 241 -1.79 -9.06 -24.32
C ALA A 241 -2.62 -8.09 -23.46
N ASN A 242 -3.70 -7.54 -24.03
CA ASN A 242 -4.64 -6.68 -23.30
C ASN A 242 -5.31 -7.43 -22.13
N ARG A 243 -5.70 -8.70 -22.34
CA ARG A 243 -6.26 -9.54 -21.29
C ARG A 243 -5.30 -9.69 -20.10
N ARG A 244 -4.01 -9.93 -20.36
CA ARG A 244 -3.00 -10.04 -19.30
C ARG A 244 -2.84 -8.73 -18.52
N ALA A 245 -2.87 -7.58 -19.20
CA ALA A 245 -2.84 -6.28 -18.53
C ALA A 245 -4.07 -6.09 -17.62
N LEU A 246 -5.27 -6.41 -18.11
CA LEU A 246 -6.51 -6.39 -17.34
C LEU A 246 -6.46 -7.27 -16.08
N TYR A 247 -5.89 -8.48 -16.19
CA TYR A 247 -5.69 -9.36 -15.03
C TYR A 247 -4.73 -8.77 -13.99
N ASN A 248 -3.63 -8.15 -14.42
CA ASN A 248 -2.69 -7.52 -13.50
C ASN A 248 -3.32 -6.34 -12.76
N GLU A 249 -4.10 -5.52 -13.45
CA GLU A 249 -4.84 -4.41 -12.84
C GLU A 249 -5.93 -4.93 -11.87
N TYR A 250 -6.67 -5.98 -12.26
CA TYR A 250 -7.63 -6.66 -11.37
C TYR A 250 -6.96 -7.14 -10.08
N LYS A 251 -5.79 -7.79 -10.21
CA LYS A 251 -5.01 -8.26 -9.06
C LYS A 251 -4.60 -7.09 -8.17
N GLY A 252 -4.13 -5.99 -8.76
CA GLY A 252 -3.79 -4.77 -8.03
C GLY A 252 -4.95 -4.28 -7.19
N ILE A 253 -6.13 -4.08 -7.78
CA ILE A 253 -7.34 -3.60 -7.07
C ILE A 253 -7.76 -4.57 -5.95
N ARG A 254 -7.62 -5.88 -6.16
CA ARG A 254 -7.90 -6.87 -5.13
C ARG A 254 -6.94 -6.75 -3.94
N GLU A 255 -5.65 -6.58 -4.19
CA GLU A 255 -4.67 -6.31 -3.14
C GLU A 255 -4.99 -5.02 -2.38
N GLN A 256 -5.51 -3.99 -3.06
CA GLN A 256 -5.98 -2.76 -2.39
C GLN A 256 -7.14 -3.01 -1.44
N ARG A 257 -8.12 -3.81 -1.88
CA ARG A 257 -9.27 -4.18 -1.07
C ARG A 257 -8.85 -5.01 0.15
N ASP A 258 -7.96 -5.98 -0.03
CA ASP A 258 -7.46 -6.83 1.06
C ASP A 258 -6.70 -5.99 2.11
N ALA A 259 -5.90 -5.01 1.67
CA ALA A 259 -5.21 -4.07 2.57
C ALA A 259 -6.21 -3.20 3.35
N LEU A 260 -7.26 -2.71 2.67
CA LEU A 260 -8.31 -1.91 3.29
C LEU A 260 -9.11 -2.71 4.34
N ASP A 261 -9.42 -3.97 4.04
CA ASP A 261 -10.07 -4.88 4.99
C ASP A 261 -9.14 -5.18 6.19
N SER A 262 -7.84 -5.35 5.97
CA SER A 262 -6.85 -5.50 7.05
C SER A 262 -6.76 -4.27 7.96
N LEU A 263 -6.80 -3.06 7.40
CA LEU A 263 -6.84 -1.81 8.16
C LEU A 263 -8.10 -1.74 9.02
N GLY A 264 -9.27 -1.95 8.41
CA GLY A 264 -10.55 -1.96 9.12
C GLY A 264 -10.59 -2.96 10.26
N ASN A 265 -10.08 -4.18 10.05
CA ASN A 265 -9.99 -5.21 11.08
C ASN A 265 -9.09 -4.78 12.26
N SER A 266 -7.94 -4.17 11.96
CA SER A 266 -6.99 -3.73 13.00
C SER A 266 -7.58 -2.61 13.89
N ILE A 267 -8.29 -1.66 13.28
CA ILE A 267 -9.00 -0.60 14.01
C ILE A 267 -10.12 -1.20 14.86
N ASN A 268 -10.92 -2.11 14.29
CA ASN A 268 -12.03 -2.74 15.00
C ASN A 268 -11.54 -3.58 16.20
N GLU A 269 -10.43 -4.31 16.05
CA GLU A 269 -9.83 -5.06 17.15
C GLU A 269 -9.40 -4.15 18.31
N ALA A 270 -8.69 -3.05 18.01
CA ALA A 270 -8.31 -2.07 19.02
C ALA A 270 -9.55 -1.44 19.70
N TRP A 271 -10.59 -1.16 18.93
CA TRP A 271 -11.83 -0.57 19.42
C TRP A 271 -12.58 -1.51 20.38
N GLN A 272 -12.67 -2.80 20.04
CA GLN A 272 -13.28 -3.81 20.90
C GLN A 272 -12.55 -3.97 22.24
N ARG A 273 -11.23 -3.74 22.25
CA ARG A 273 -10.39 -3.73 23.46
C ARG A 273 -10.50 -2.43 24.26
N LYS A 274 -11.32 -1.46 23.81
CA LYS A 274 -11.44 -0.11 24.37
C LYS A 274 -10.11 0.67 24.35
N ASP A 275 -9.20 0.29 23.46
CA ASP A 275 -7.89 0.90 23.29
C ASP A 275 -7.98 2.01 22.24
N VAL A 276 -8.56 3.15 22.68
CA VAL A 276 -8.81 4.30 21.81
C VAL A 276 -7.51 4.85 21.22
N ASP A 277 -6.41 4.77 21.97
CA ASP A 277 -5.11 5.25 21.52
C ASP A 277 -4.57 4.43 20.39
N ARG A 278 -4.68 3.10 20.50
CA ARG A 278 -4.30 2.21 19.42
C ARG A 278 -5.19 2.40 18.20
N CYS A 279 -6.48 2.69 18.36
CA CYS A 279 -7.34 3.05 17.23
C CYS A 279 -6.86 4.32 16.52
N VAL A 280 -6.52 5.37 17.27
CA VAL A 280 -6.02 6.64 16.74
C VAL A 280 -4.63 6.48 16.12
N LEU A 281 -3.80 5.58 16.64
CA LEU A 281 -2.47 5.28 16.10
C LEU A 281 -2.53 4.54 14.76
N ILE A 282 -3.49 3.63 14.59
CA ILE A 282 -3.70 2.87 13.36
C ILE A 282 -4.35 3.74 12.27
N ALA A 283 -5.18 4.71 12.66
CA ALA A 283 -5.97 5.60 11.81
C ALA A 283 -5.13 6.71 11.13
#